data_AF-A0A6B3GJZ8-F1
#
_entry.id   AF-A0A6B3GJZ8-F1
#
_cell.length_a   1.000
_cell.length_b   1.000
_cell.length_c   1.000
_cell.angle_alpha   90.00
_cell.angle_beta   90.00
_cell.angle_gamma   90.00
#
_symmetry.space_group_name_H-M   'P 1'
#
loop_
_entity.id
_entity.type
_entity.pdbx_description
1 polymer ?
#
loop_
_entity_poly.entity_id
_entity_poly.type
_entity_poly.pdbx_seq_one_letter_code
_entity_poly.pdbx_strand_id
1 'polypeptide(L)'
;DGDVAIMMVEAEATEKTIQLVKDGAEAPTEEIVAAGLEAAKPFIKTLCKAQSDLASKAAKPEGDFPVFLDYQDDVLDALAKAVTPELKQALTIAGKQERETELDRVKEIAAEKLLPEFEGREKEISAAYRALTKKLVRERVIKDKVRIDGR
;
A
#
# COMPACT_ATOMS: atom_id res chain seq x y z
N ASP A 1 2.54 -7.93 22.86
CA ASP A 1 3.93 -8.43 22.77
C ASP A 1 5.01 -7.43 22.41
N GLY A 2 4.72 -6.12 22.27
CA GLY A 2 5.78 -5.11 22.08
C GLY A 2 6.72 -5.44 20.91
N ASP A 3 6.15 -5.99 19.85
CA ASP A 3 6.81 -6.33 18.60
C ASP A 3 7.09 -5.02 17.84
N VAL A 4 8.28 -4.93 17.27
CA VAL A 4 8.69 -3.76 16.49
C VAL A 4 8.30 -4.02 15.05
N ALA A 5 7.51 -3.11 14.47
CA ALA A 5 7.22 -3.14 13.04
C ALA A 5 8.40 -2.54 12.26
N ILE A 6 9.07 -3.37 11.46
CA ILE A 6 10.08 -2.89 10.50
C ILE A 6 9.36 -2.16 9.38
N MET A 7 9.73 -0.89 9.16
CA MET A 7 9.09 -0.03 8.14
C MET A 7 9.99 0.23 6.94
N MET A 8 11.31 0.11 7.10
CA MET A 8 12.31 0.38 6.08
C MET A 8 13.54 -0.50 6.33
N VAL A 9 14.14 -1.00 5.25
CA VAL A 9 15.39 -1.76 5.26
C VAL A 9 16.28 -1.22 4.15
N GLU A 10 17.53 -0.90 4.51
CA GLU A 10 18.63 -0.66 3.59
C GLU A 10 19.76 -1.59 4.01
N ALA A 11 20.22 -2.47 3.11
CA ALA A 11 21.20 -3.50 3.42
C ALA A 11 22.06 -3.84 2.21
N GLU A 12 23.31 -4.21 2.46
CA GLU A 12 24.27 -4.61 1.44
C GLU A 12 25.26 -5.65 1.97
N ALA A 13 25.85 -6.44 1.07
CA ALA A 13 27.06 -7.18 1.36
C ALA A 13 28.28 -6.24 1.29
N THR A 14 29.42 -6.65 1.85
CA THR A 14 30.64 -5.85 1.83
C THR A 14 31.66 -6.39 0.82
N GLU A 15 32.66 -5.60 0.46
CA GLU A 15 33.80 -6.05 -0.37
C GLU A 15 34.56 -7.25 0.24
N LYS A 16 34.39 -7.48 1.56
CA LYS A 16 35.03 -8.57 2.31
C LYS A 16 34.23 -9.86 2.30
N THR A 17 32.96 -9.83 1.93
CA THR A 17 32.03 -10.95 2.08
C THR A 17 32.53 -12.22 1.38
N ILE A 18 33.00 -12.11 0.13
CA ILE A 18 33.48 -13.28 -0.63
C ILE A 18 34.68 -13.94 0.07
N GLN A 19 35.64 -13.16 0.55
CA GLN A 19 36.82 -13.69 1.22
C GLN A 19 36.47 -14.32 2.57
N LEU A 20 35.62 -13.66 3.37
CA LEU A 20 35.17 -14.19 4.66
C LEU A 20 34.40 -15.50 4.51
N VAL A 21 33.51 -15.61 3.52
CA VAL A 21 32.77 -16.86 3.26
C VAL A 21 33.71 -17.97 2.84
N LYS A 22 34.70 -17.67 1.98
CA LYS A 22 35.74 -18.64 1.60
C LYS A 22 36.56 -19.12 2.80
N ASP A 23 36.81 -18.23 3.78
CA ASP A 23 37.54 -18.52 5.00
C ASP A 23 36.68 -19.19 6.09
N GLY A 24 35.40 -19.47 5.80
CA GLY A 24 34.50 -20.27 6.65
C GLY A 24 33.36 -19.50 7.31
N ALA A 25 33.18 -18.20 7.05
CA ALA A 25 32.00 -17.48 7.48
C ALA A 25 30.75 -17.91 6.69
N GLU A 26 29.57 -17.73 7.29
CA GLU A 26 28.30 -18.01 6.62
C GLU A 26 27.96 -16.93 5.59
N ALA A 27 27.43 -17.34 4.43
CA ALA A 27 27.01 -16.41 3.39
C ALA A 27 25.69 -15.72 3.78
N PRO A 28 25.47 -14.45 3.39
CA PRO A 28 24.26 -13.71 3.71
C PRO A 28 23.08 -14.12 2.80
N THR A 29 22.55 -15.34 2.98
CA THR A 29 21.34 -15.82 2.31
C THR A 29 20.07 -15.18 2.90
N GLU A 30 18.91 -15.43 2.29
CA GLU A 30 17.62 -14.92 2.76
C GLU A 30 17.34 -15.29 4.24
N GLU A 31 17.74 -16.47 4.69
CA GLU A 31 17.59 -16.90 6.09
C GLU A 31 18.45 -16.04 7.04
N ILE A 32 19.69 -15.73 6.65
CA ILE A 32 20.60 -14.91 7.44
C ILE A 32 20.16 -13.45 7.45
N VAL A 33 19.68 -12.94 6.31
CA VAL A 33 19.10 -11.59 6.23
C VAL A 33 17.86 -11.50 7.11
N ALA A 34 16.95 -12.47 7.05
CA ALA A 34 15.76 -12.51 7.90
C ALA A 34 16.11 -12.58 9.40
N ALA A 35 17.10 -13.40 9.78
CA ALA A 35 17.60 -13.45 11.14
C ALA A 35 18.19 -12.09 11.58
N GLY A 36 18.87 -11.39 10.68
CA GLY A 36 19.37 -10.03 10.91
C GLY A 36 18.25 -9.02 11.18
N LEU A 37 17.14 -9.10 10.45
CA LEU A 37 15.96 -8.25 10.69
C LEU A 37 15.37 -8.48 12.08
N GLU A 38 15.24 -9.74 12.52
CA GLU A 38 14.77 -10.06 13.88
C GLU A 38 15.76 -9.61 14.96
N ALA A 39 17.07 -9.80 14.71
CA ALA A 39 18.12 -9.35 15.63
C ALA A 39 18.16 -7.82 15.81
N ALA A 40 17.68 -7.05 14.83
CA ALA A 40 17.58 -5.59 14.92
C ALA A 40 16.42 -5.12 15.82
N LYS A 41 15.34 -5.90 15.96
CA LYS A 41 14.12 -5.48 16.68
C LYS A 41 14.35 -5.07 18.15
N PRO A 42 15.15 -5.80 18.98
CA PRO A 42 15.40 -5.40 20.36
C PRO A 42 16.06 -4.02 20.49
N PHE A 43 16.96 -3.68 19.55
CA PHE A 43 17.62 -2.39 19.53
C PHE A 43 16.64 -1.27 19.14
N ILE A 44 15.84 -1.48 18.08
CA ILE A 44 14.82 -0.52 17.68
C ILE A 44 13.82 -0.29 18.83
N LYS A 45 13.40 -1.35 19.52
CA LYS A 45 12.51 -1.24 20.69
C LYS A 45 13.12 -0.37 21.79
N THR A 46 14.42 -0.55 22.06
CA THR A 46 15.16 0.23 23.05
C THR A 46 15.21 1.71 22.64
N LEU A 47 15.47 1.99 21.36
CA LEU A 47 15.48 3.35 20.81
C LEU A 47 14.10 4.02 20.90
N CYS A 48 13.02 3.32 20.54
CA CYS A 48 11.66 3.83 20.65
C CYS A 48 11.26 4.06 22.12
N LYS A 49 11.66 3.18 23.03
CA LYS A 49 11.41 3.34 24.47
C LYS A 49 12.10 4.58 25.02
N ALA A 50 13.37 4.78 24.67
CA ALA A 50 14.12 5.97 25.09
C ALA A 50 13.46 7.27 24.60
N GLN A 51 13.02 7.31 23.34
CA GLN A 51 12.29 8.44 22.78
C GLN A 51 10.94 8.67 23.49
N SER A 52 10.20 7.59 23.77
CA SER A 52 8.92 7.66 24.49
C SER A 52 9.11 8.18 25.92
N ASP A 53 10.18 7.77 26.61
CA ASP A 53 10.50 8.25 27.95
C ASP A 53 10.86 9.74 27.94
N LEU A 54 11.57 10.21 26.90
CA LEU A 54 11.84 11.62 26.72
C LEU A 54 10.56 12.41 26.46
N ALA A 55 9.71 11.93 25.57
CA ALA A 55 8.42 12.53 25.26
C ALA A 55 7.53 12.63 26.52
N SER A 56 7.50 11.59 27.36
CA SER A 56 6.72 11.61 28.61
C SER A 56 7.12 12.72 29.59
N LYS A 57 8.37 13.21 29.50
CA LYS A 57 8.92 14.24 30.38
C LYS A 57 8.85 15.64 29.78
N ALA A 58 8.89 15.75 28.46
CA ALA A 58 9.17 17.02 27.78
C ALA A 58 8.41 17.23 26.45
N ALA A 59 7.49 16.34 26.07
CA ALA A 59 6.69 16.55 24.86
C ALA A 59 5.81 17.78 25.03
N LYS A 60 5.70 18.55 23.95
CA LYS A 60 4.70 19.60 23.82
C LYS A 60 3.32 18.94 23.71
N PRO A 61 2.24 19.65 24.10
CA PRO A 61 0.89 19.17 23.84
C PRO A 61 0.70 18.94 22.34
N GLU A 62 -0.14 17.97 22.02
CA GLU A 62 -0.55 17.72 20.64
C GLU A 62 -1.27 18.97 20.08
N GLY A 63 -0.92 19.32 18.84
CA GLY A 63 -1.63 20.37 18.12
C GLY A 63 -2.93 19.82 17.52
N ASP A 64 -3.91 20.70 17.35
CA ASP A 64 -5.11 20.37 16.58
C ASP A 64 -4.82 20.58 15.09
N PHE A 65 -4.74 19.47 14.36
CA PHE A 65 -4.50 19.47 12.91
C PHE A 65 -5.71 18.83 12.22
N PRO A 66 -6.39 19.55 11.31
CA PRO A 66 -7.55 19.01 10.63
C PRO A 66 -7.17 17.84 9.71
N VAL A 67 -7.99 16.80 9.73
CA VAL A 67 -7.88 15.65 8.83
C VAL A 67 -8.77 15.88 7.61
N PHE A 68 -8.22 15.66 6.42
CA PHE A 68 -8.93 15.77 5.16
C PHE A 68 -9.05 14.38 4.53
N LEU A 69 -10.29 13.93 4.33
CA LEU A 69 -10.56 12.68 3.63
C LEU A 69 -10.55 12.93 2.13
N ASP A 70 -10.02 11.99 1.36
CA ASP A 70 -10.00 12.05 -0.10
C ASP A 70 -11.41 11.89 -0.71
N TYR A 71 -12.29 11.19 0.00
CA TYR A 71 -13.70 10.96 -0.34
C TYR A 71 -14.47 10.55 0.93
N GLN A 72 -15.78 10.77 0.92
CA GLN A 72 -16.68 10.20 1.92
C GLN A 72 -17.26 8.87 1.45
N ASP A 73 -17.77 8.07 2.40
CA ASP A 73 -18.25 6.71 2.14
C ASP A 73 -19.42 6.65 1.15
N ASP A 74 -20.28 7.67 1.13
CA ASP A 74 -21.43 7.75 0.23
C ASP A 74 -21.01 7.76 -1.26
N VAL A 75 -19.94 8.47 -1.60
CA VAL A 75 -19.37 8.47 -2.97
C VAL A 75 -18.82 7.10 -3.32
N LEU A 76 -18.09 6.46 -2.41
CA LEU A 76 -17.52 5.13 -2.66
C LEU A 76 -18.62 4.08 -2.84
N ASP A 77 -19.66 4.12 -2.01
CA ASP A 77 -20.78 3.18 -2.05
C ASP A 77 -21.61 3.35 -3.33
N ALA A 78 -21.89 4.60 -3.72
CA ALA A 78 -22.58 4.91 -4.98
C ALA A 78 -21.75 4.42 -6.18
N LEU A 79 -20.45 4.74 -6.19
CA LEU A 79 -19.54 4.32 -7.25
C LEU A 79 -19.43 2.80 -7.35
N ALA A 80 -19.27 2.11 -6.22
CA ALA A 80 -19.16 0.66 -6.19
C ALA A 80 -20.43 -0.01 -6.74
N LYS A 81 -21.62 0.49 -6.39
CA LYS A 81 -22.88 0.00 -6.96
C LYS A 81 -22.97 0.29 -8.46
N ALA A 82 -22.45 1.43 -8.91
CA ALA A 82 -22.58 1.88 -10.29
C ALA A 82 -21.68 1.12 -11.28
N VAL A 83 -20.45 0.77 -10.92
CA VAL A 83 -19.44 0.30 -11.89
C VAL A 83 -18.60 -0.90 -11.46
N THR A 84 -18.84 -1.54 -10.31
CA THR A 84 -18.02 -2.69 -9.89
C THR A 84 -17.99 -3.82 -10.93
N PRO A 85 -19.10 -4.24 -11.55
CA PRO A 85 -19.08 -5.32 -12.55
C PRO A 85 -18.20 -4.98 -13.76
N GLU A 86 -18.40 -3.80 -14.35
CA GLU A 86 -17.67 -3.32 -15.52
C GLU A 86 -16.19 -3.12 -15.20
N LEU A 87 -15.88 -2.54 -14.03
CA LEU A 87 -14.51 -2.34 -13.57
C LEU A 87 -13.79 -3.67 -13.33
N LYS A 88 -14.46 -4.67 -12.75
CA LYS A 88 -13.88 -6.02 -12.60
C LYS A 88 -13.52 -6.62 -13.96
N GLN A 89 -14.40 -6.50 -14.95
CA GLN A 89 -14.14 -6.99 -16.30
C GLN A 89 -12.96 -6.28 -16.95
N ALA A 90 -12.92 -4.94 -16.90
CA ALA A 90 -11.81 -4.13 -17.39
C ALA A 90 -10.46 -4.57 -16.81
N LEU A 91 -10.42 -4.84 -15.49
CA LEU A 91 -9.23 -5.27 -14.78
C LEU A 91 -8.77 -6.70 -15.12
N THR A 92 -9.53 -7.46 -15.92
CA THR A 92 -9.10 -8.76 -16.46
C THR A 92 -8.30 -8.66 -17.76
N ILE A 93 -8.38 -7.53 -18.46
CA ILE A 93 -7.69 -7.30 -19.73
C ILE A 93 -6.18 -7.20 -19.49
N ALA A 94 -5.41 -8.15 -20.03
CA ALA A 94 -3.96 -8.19 -19.84
C ALA A 94 -3.24 -7.10 -20.66
N GLY A 95 -3.72 -6.84 -21.88
CA GLY A 95 -3.15 -5.85 -22.80
C GLY A 95 -3.22 -4.44 -22.22
N LYS A 96 -2.07 -3.77 -22.06
CA LYS A 96 -2.00 -2.46 -21.40
C LYS A 96 -2.90 -1.42 -22.08
N GLN A 97 -2.77 -1.22 -23.39
CA GLN A 97 -3.53 -0.17 -24.10
C GLN A 97 -5.02 -0.46 -24.07
N GLU A 98 -5.42 -1.70 -24.37
CA GLU A 98 -6.82 -2.14 -24.34
C GLU A 98 -7.45 -1.96 -22.94
N ARG A 99 -6.71 -2.33 -21.89
CA ARG A 99 -7.14 -2.13 -20.51
C ARG A 99 -7.31 -0.66 -20.16
N GLU A 100 -6.33 0.20 -20.46
CA GLU A 100 -6.44 1.63 -20.14
C GLU A 100 -7.63 2.27 -20.86
N THR A 101 -7.86 1.95 -22.15
CA THR A 101 -9.04 2.41 -22.89
C THR A 101 -10.34 2.01 -22.19
N GLU A 102 -10.44 0.76 -21.74
CA GLU A 102 -11.64 0.29 -21.05
C GLU A 102 -11.80 0.90 -19.65
N LEU A 103 -10.70 1.11 -18.92
CA LEU A 103 -10.72 1.79 -17.62
C LEU A 103 -11.18 3.25 -17.75
N ASP A 104 -10.71 3.97 -18.78
CA ASP A 104 -11.15 5.33 -19.06
C ASP A 104 -12.65 5.36 -19.40
N ARG A 105 -13.12 4.43 -20.24
CA ARG A 105 -14.56 4.27 -20.54
C ARG A 105 -15.40 4.01 -19.29
N VAL A 106 -14.95 3.12 -18.41
CA VAL A 106 -15.67 2.81 -17.15
C VAL A 106 -15.66 4.02 -16.21
N LYS A 107 -14.60 4.82 -16.21
CA LYS A 107 -14.52 6.04 -15.41
C LYS A 107 -15.47 7.13 -15.92
N GLU A 108 -15.63 7.26 -17.24
CA GLU A 108 -16.63 8.15 -17.84
C GLU A 108 -18.05 7.70 -17.44
N ILE A 109 -18.35 6.41 -17.57
CA ILE A 109 -19.64 5.83 -17.14
C ILE A 109 -19.91 6.09 -15.66
N ALA A 110 -18.88 5.95 -14.81
CA ALA A 110 -19.01 6.26 -13.40
C ALA A 110 -19.39 7.73 -13.16
N ALA A 111 -18.71 8.66 -13.84
CA ALA A 111 -19.01 10.08 -13.72
C ALA A 111 -20.44 10.41 -14.20
N GLU A 112 -20.86 9.83 -15.33
CA GLU A 112 -22.22 10.00 -15.85
C GLU A 112 -23.30 9.45 -14.91
N LYS A 113 -23.07 8.28 -14.29
CA LYS A 113 -24.04 7.66 -13.37
C LYS A 113 -24.15 8.39 -12.02
N LEU A 114 -23.09 9.09 -11.59
CA LEU A 114 -23.05 9.78 -10.29
C LEU A 114 -23.41 11.27 -10.39
N LEU A 115 -23.46 11.84 -11.60
CA LEU A 115 -23.91 13.22 -11.80
C LEU A 115 -25.40 13.25 -12.19
N PRO A 116 -26.16 14.26 -11.73
CA PRO A 116 -25.73 15.43 -10.93
C PRO A 116 -25.72 15.20 -9.41
N GLU A 117 -26.03 14.00 -8.92
CA GLU A 117 -26.16 13.71 -7.48
C GLU A 117 -24.92 14.11 -6.66
N PHE A 118 -23.72 13.94 -7.24
CA PHE A 118 -22.44 14.29 -6.62
C PHE A 118 -21.75 15.49 -7.29
N GLU A 119 -22.50 16.46 -7.80
CA GLU A 119 -21.96 17.70 -8.39
C GLU A 119 -21.04 18.44 -7.39
N GLY A 120 -19.86 18.88 -7.85
CA GLY A 120 -18.84 19.53 -7.02
C GLY A 120 -17.96 18.56 -6.21
N ARG A 121 -18.20 17.25 -6.31
CA ARG A 121 -17.44 16.18 -5.62
C ARG A 121 -16.64 15.30 -6.59
N GLU A 122 -16.28 15.82 -7.76
CA GLU A 122 -15.59 15.07 -8.82
C GLU A 122 -14.22 14.55 -8.36
N LYS A 123 -13.55 15.29 -7.47
CA LYS A 123 -12.29 14.85 -6.85
C LYS A 123 -12.50 13.63 -5.96
N GLU A 124 -13.60 13.57 -5.21
CA GLU A 124 -13.95 12.42 -4.39
C GLU A 124 -14.27 11.21 -5.26
N ILE A 125 -15.03 11.39 -6.34
CA ILE A 125 -15.34 10.31 -7.30
C ILE A 125 -14.04 9.71 -7.87
N SER A 126 -13.11 10.56 -8.29
CA SER A 126 -11.81 10.14 -8.81
C SER A 126 -10.95 9.41 -7.77
N ALA A 127 -10.95 9.88 -6.52
CA ALA A 127 -10.23 9.22 -5.44
C ALA A 127 -10.86 7.88 -5.04
N ALA A 128 -12.19 7.82 -4.91
CA ALA A 128 -12.95 6.61 -4.65
C ALA A 128 -12.76 5.57 -5.76
N TYR A 129 -12.70 6.00 -7.03
CA TYR A 129 -12.43 5.12 -8.18
C TYR A 129 -11.06 4.45 -8.09
N ARG A 130 -10.02 5.20 -7.68
CA ARG A 130 -8.69 4.64 -7.42
C ARG A 130 -8.71 3.65 -6.27
N ALA A 131 -9.42 3.97 -5.17
CA ALA A 131 -9.56 3.08 -4.02
C ALA A 131 -10.28 1.78 -4.38
N LEU A 132 -11.38 1.86 -5.14
CA LEU A 132 -12.12 0.71 -5.63
C LEU A 132 -11.27 -0.15 -6.57
N THR A 133 -10.58 0.47 -7.53
CA THR A 133 -9.63 -0.21 -8.42
C THR A 133 -8.56 -0.97 -7.64
N LYS A 134 -7.93 -0.31 -6.64
CA LYS A 134 -6.93 -0.91 -5.76
C LYS A 134 -7.51 -2.12 -5.00
N LYS A 135 -8.73 -2.01 -4.47
CA LYS A 135 -9.42 -3.10 -3.77
C LYS A 135 -9.61 -4.30 -4.68
N LEU A 136 -10.14 -4.09 -5.88
CA LEU A 136 -10.45 -5.14 -6.85
C LEU A 136 -9.19 -5.86 -7.37
N VAL A 137 -8.12 -5.12 -7.67
CA VAL A 137 -6.85 -5.73 -8.09
C VAL A 137 -6.26 -6.59 -6.97
N ARG A 138 -6.26 -6.11 -5.73
CA ARG A 138 -5.76 -6.88 -4.57
C ARG A 138 -6.60 -8.14 -4.33
N GLU A 139 -7.92 -8.02 -4.41
CA GLU A 139 -8.83 -9.16 -4.28
C GLU A 139 -8.53 -10.24 -5.32
N ARG A 140 -8.36 -9.85 -6.60
CA ARG A 140 -8.00 -10.75 -7.70
C ARG A 140 -6.66 -11.46 -7.47
N VAL A 141 -5.64 -10.71 -7.06
CA VAL A 141 -4.31 -11.30 -6.75
C VAL A 141 -4.41 -12.32 -5.61
N ILE A 142 -5.25 -12.07 -4.60
CA ILE A 142 -5.40 -12.99 -3.46
C ILE A 142 -6.19 -14.24 -3.86
N LYS A 143 -7.35 -14.06 -4.52
CA LYS A 143 -8.29 -15.14 -4.87
C LYS A 143 -7.85 -15.94 -6.09
N ASP A 144 -7.51 -15.26 -7.17
CA ASP A 144 -7.30 -15.87 -8.48
C ASP A 144 -5.81 -16.08 -8.78
N LYS A 145 -4.91 -15.49 -7.96
CA LYS A 145 -3.45 -15.53 -8.15
C LYS A 145 -2.98 -14.94 -9.48
N VAL A 146 -3.77 -14.04 -10.06
CA VAL A 146 -3.45 -13.35 -11.33
C VAL A 146 -3.31 -11.86 -11.08
N ARG A 147 -2.25 -11.27 -11.61
CA ARG A 147 -1.97 -9.83 -11.59
C ARG A 147 -2.72 -9.12 -12.72
N ILE A 148 -2.80 -7.79 -12.62
CA ILE A 148 -3.47 -6.94 -13.60
C ILE A 148 -2.89 -7.08 -15.03
N ASP A 149 -1.61 -7.40 -15.16
CA ASP A 149 -0.91 -7.63 -16.44
C ASP A 149 -0.98 -9.09 -16.92
N GLY A 150 -1.71 -9.97 -16.23
CA GLY A 150 -1.93 -11.36 -16.61
C GLY A 150 -0.85 -12.35 -16.15
N ARG A 151 0.19 -11.89 -15.46
CA ARG A 151 1.16 -12.76 -14.76
C ARG A 151 0.59 -13.31 -13.46
#